data_AF-A0A356KXH4-F1
#
_entry.id   AF-A0A356KXH4-F1
#
_cell.length_a   1.000
_cell.length_b   1.000
_cell.length_c   1.000
_cell.angle_alpha   90.00
_cell.angle_beta   90.00
_cell.angle_gamma   90.00
#
_symmetry.space_group_name_H-M   'P 1'
#
loop_
_entity.id
_entity.type
_entity.pdbx_description
1 polymer ?
#
loop_
_entity_poly.entity_id
_entity_poly.type
_entity_poly.pdbx_seq_one_letter_code
_entity_poly.pdbx_strand_id
1 'polypeptide(L)'
;MSSARRLRRDDAVLQEWGRGVTRRVPLSEVPKCVINKVVERDGDGCAACSLMGLTPPADEPLELDHKQPLARGGDNHWTNLQFLCRSHNRGRSARPLDLVSLPAWLRRLARAGALVDHIRWCWHVGLDWEPTDPDVEAQLDALVGEEL
;
A
#
# COMPACT_ATOMS: atom_id res chain seq x y z
N MET A 1 -8.18 -36.50 -9.47
CA MET A 1 -6.72 -36.52 -9.19
C MET A 1 -6.04 -35.13 -9.17
N SER A 2 -6.75 -33.99 -9.04
CA SER A 2 -6.21 -32.72 -9.59
C SER A 2 -5.98 -31.55 -8.60
N SER A 3 -6.82 -31.37 -7.57
CA SER A 3 -6.79 -30.15 -6.73
C SER A 3 -5.54 -30.02 -5.86
N ALA A 4 -5.19 -31.08 -5.11
CA ALA A 4 -4.02 -31.05 -4.22
C ALA A 4 -2.69 -30.86 -4.97
N ARG A 5 -2.57 -31.32 -6.22
CA ARG A 5 -1.37 -31.10 -7.05
C ARG A 5 -1.28 -29.66 -7.54
N ARG A 6 -2.41 -29.01 -7.82
CA ARG A 6 -2.49 -27.59 -8.18
C ARG A 6 -2.11 -26.71 -6.99
N LEU A 7 -2.68 -26.96 -5.80
CA LEU A 7 -2.35 -26.23 -4.58
C LEU A 7 -0.84 -26.27 -4.28
N ARG A 8 -0.23 -27.45 -4.32
CA ARG A 8 1.23 -27.57 -4.12
C ARG A 8 2.07 -26.80 -5.14
N ARG A 9 1.59 -26.69 -6.39
CA ARG A 9 2.27 -25.90 -7.42
C ARG A 9 2.10 -24.40 -7.17
N ASP A 10 0.91 -23.97 -6.77
CA ASP A 10 0.64 -22.57 -6.44
C ASP A 10 1.44 -22.15 -5.21
N ASP A 11 1.57 -23.02 -4.20
CA ASP A 11 2.43 -22.80 -3.03
C ASP A 11 3.89 -22.60 -3.43
N ALA A 12 4.43 -23.46 -4.29
CA ALA A 12 5.81 -23.31 -4.79
C ALA A 12 6.00 -21.98 -5.54
N VAL A 13 5.04 -21.62 -6.42
CA VAL A 13 5.08 -20.33 -7.12
C VAL A 13 5.02 -19.16 -6.14
N LEU A 14 4.16 -19.21 -5.13
CA LEU A 14 4.06 -18.18 -4.10
C LEU A 14 5.36 -18.02 -3.31
N GLN A 15 6.09 -19.11 -3.08
CA GLN A 15 7.32 -19.06 -2.31
C GLN A 15 8.53 -18.57 -3.10
N GLU A 16 8.54 -18.66 -4.42
CA GLU A 16 9.74 -18.36 -5.22
C GLU A 16 9.56 -17.15 -6.15
N TRP A 17 8.35 -16.93 -6.64
CA TRP A 17 8.12 -15.96 -7.69
C TRP A 17 8.40 -14.53 -7.22
N GLY A 18 9.16 -13.80 -8.04
CA GLY A 18 9.45 -12.39 -7.83
C GLY A 18 10.52 -12.11 -6.76
N ARG A 19 10.99 -13.12 -6.03
CA ARG A 19 12.04 -12.93 -5.01
C ARG A 19 13.35 -12.44 -5.63
N GLY A 20 13.93 -11.40 -5.06
CA GLY A 20 15.18 -10.78 -5.53
C GLY A 20 15.11 -10.15 -6.92
N VAL A 21 13.94 -10.16 -7.57
CA VAL A 21 13.74 -9.50 -8.87
C VAL A 21 13.46 -8.02 -8.63
N THR A 22 14.43 -7.17 -8.94
CA THR A 22 14.39 -5.72 -8.67
C THR A 22 13.91 -4.88 -9.86
N ARG A 23 13.39 -5.51 -10.92
CA ARG A 23 12.74 -4.81 -12.06
C ARG A 23 11.24 -4.76 -11.87
N ARG A 24 10.57 -3.73 -12.40
CA ARG A 24 9.11 -3.71 -12.46
C ARG A 24 8.63 -4.75 -13.47
N VAL A 25 7.56 -5.45 -13.11
CA VAL A 25 6.86 -6.39 -14.01
C VAL A 25 5.44 -5.86 -14.26
N PRO A 26 4.92 -5.96 -15.49
CA PRO A 26 3.53 -5.61 -15.76
C PRO A 26 2.60 -6.62 -15.09
N LEU A 27 1.39 -6.18 -14.72
CA LEU A 27 0.39 -7.03 -14.07
C LEU A 27 0.07 -8.31 -14.86
N SER A 28 0.13 -8.25 -16.19
CA SER A 28 -0.06 -9.39 -17.10
C SER A 28 0.98 -10.50 -16.96
N GLU A 29 2.17 -10.19 -16.44
CA GLU A 29 3.24 -11.16 -16.17
C GLU A 29 3.17 -11.74 -14.75
N VAL A 30 2.33 -11.19 -13.87
CA VAL A 30 2.20 -11.66 -12.49
C VAL A 30 1.31 -12.91 -12.44
N PRO A 31 1.77 -14.02 -11.85
CA PRO A 31 0.96 -15.21 -11.69
C PRO A 31 -0.35 -14.92 -10.95
N LYS A 32 -1.46 -15.51 -11.42
CA LYS A 32 -2.77 -15.33 -10.79
C LYS A 32 -2.79 -15.73 -9.31
N CYS A 33 -2.06 -16.77 -8.92
CA CYS A 33 -1.97 -17.18 -7.51
C CYS A 33 -1.32 -16.09 -6.64
N VAL A 34 -0.31 -15.37 -7.15
CA VAL A 34 0.33 -14.23 -6.48
C VAL A 34 -0.67 -13.09 -6.30
N ILE A 35 -1.40 -12.72 -7.36
CA ILE A 35 -2.44 -11.68 -7.27
C ILE A 35 -3.52 -12.06 -6.27
N ASN A 36 -4.04 -13.29 -6.35
CA ASN A 36 -5.03 -13.78 -5.41
C ASN A 36 -4.51 -13.73 -3.97
N LYS A 37 -3.22 -13.99 -3.74
CA LYS A 37 -2.62 -13.92 -2.41
C LYS A 37 -2.50 -12.49 -1.89
N VAL A 38 -2.20 -11.53 -2.77
CA VAL A 38 -2.24 -10.11 -2.42
C VAL A 38 -3.65 -9.68 -2.06
N VAL A 39 -4.66 -10.06 -2.88
CA VAL A 39 -6.07 -9.75 -2.64
C VAL A 39 -6.60 -10.40 -1.36
N GLU A 40 -6.26 -11.66 -1.11
CA GLU A 40 -6.62 -12.36 0.13
C GLU A 40 -6.06 -11.64 1.38
N ARG A 41 -4.86 -11.06 1.27
CA ARG A 41 -4.21 -10.36 2.39
C ARG A 41 -4.73 -8.93 2.58
N ASP A 42 -4.79 -8.13 1.51
CA ASP A 42 -5.03 -6.68 1.57
C ASP A 42 -6.45 -6.27 1.15
N GLY A 43 -7.23 -7.20 0.60
CA GLY A 43 -8.48 -6.90 -0.12
C GLY A 43 -8.27 -6.60 -1.60
N ASP A 44 -9.36 -6.44 -2.32
CA ASP A 44 -9.39 -6.12 -3.76
C ASP A 44 -9.39 -4.62 -4.06
N GLY A 45 -9.15 -3.79 -3.04
CA GLY A 45 -9.15 -2.33 -3.10
C GLY A 45 -7.76 -1.71 -2.97
N CYS A 46 -7.73 -0.37 -2.87
CA CYS A 46 -6.50 0.35 -2.55
C CYS A 46 -6.16 0.16 -1.07
N ALA A 47 -5.02 -0.44 -0.76
CA ALA A 47 -4.59 -0.70 0.62
C ALA A 47 -4.60 0.57 1.49
N ALA A 48 -4.11 1.70 0.97
CA ALA A 48 -4.11 2.97 1.68
C ALA A 48 -5.53 3.53 1.93
N CYS A 49 -6.43 3.44 0.94
CA CYS A 49 -7.83 3.85 1.12
C CYS A 49 -8.55 2.95 2.14
N SER A 50 -8.33 1.64 2.09
CA SER A 50 -8.93 0.68 3.02
C SER A 50 -8.54 0.97 4.47
N LEU A 51 -7.29 1.37 4.73
CA LEU A 51 -6.83 1.81 6.06
C LEU A 51 -7.56 3.06 6.56
N MET A 52 -8.06 3.90 5.64
CA MET A 52 -8.86 5.09 5.94
C MET A 52 -10.37 4.79 6.01
N GLY A 53 -10.81 3.55 5.77
CA GLY A 53 -12.23 3.23 5.61
C GLY A 53 -12.85 3.86 4.35
N LEU A 54 -12.02 4.16 3.35
CA LEU A 54 -12.42 4.81 2.11
C LEU A 54 -12.39 3.84 0.94
N THR A 55 -13.21 4.13 -0.06
CA THR A 55 -13.16 3.47 -1.36
C THR A 55 -12.74 4.50 -2.41
N PRO A 56 -11.72 4.22 -3.25
CA PRO A 56 -11.39 5.10 -4.36
C PRO A 56 -12.60 5.33 -5.29
N PRO A 57 -12.75 6.51 -5.88
CA PRO A 57 -13.74 6.74 -6.93
C PRO A 57 -13.53 5.81 -8.14
N ALA A 58 -14.58 5.60 -8.94
CA ALA A 58 -14.54 4.67 -10.08
C ALA A 58 -13.52 5.05 -11.17
N ASP A 59 -13.11 6.31 -11.27
CA ASP A 59 -12.12 6.83 -12.23
C ASP A 59 -10.67 6.75 -11.72
N GLU A 60 -10.46 6.14 -10.54
CA GLU A 60 -9.16 5.88 -9.94
C GLU A 60 -8.79 4.40 -10.08
N PRO A 61 -8.13 3.99 -11.19
CA PRO A 61 -7.77 2.60 -11.39
C PRO A 61 -6.77 2.12 -10.33
N LEU A 62 -6.88 0.84 -9.97
CA LEU A 62 -5.90 0.18 -9.10
C LEU A 62 -4.66 -0.22 -9.90
N GLU A 63 -3.52 0.04 -9.32
CA GLU A 63 -2.19 -0.26 -9.84
C GLU A 63 -1.46 -1.14 -8.83
N LEU A 64 -0.72 -2.13 -9.33
CA LEU A 64 0.13 -2.97 -8.49
C LEU A 64 1.42 -2.20 -8.15
N ASP A 65 1.70 -2.12 -6.84
CA ASP A 65 2.79 -1.34 -6.28
C ASP A 65 3.61 -2.14 -5.26
N HIS A 66 4.82 -1.67 -4.96
CA HIS A 66 5.78 -2.33 -4.07
C HIS A 66 5.85 -1.66 -2.70
N LYS A 67 5.46 -2.34 -1.62
CA LYS A 67 5.56 -1.85 -0.22
C LYS A 67 6.96 -1.35 0.13
N GLN A 68 8.00 -2.06 -0.26
CA GLN A 68 9.37 -1.56 -0.33
C GLN A 68 9.69 -1.26 -1.80
N PRO A 69 10.00 -0.01 -2.15
CA PRO A 69 10.36 0.36 -3.51
C PRO A 69 11.53 -0.48 -4.06
N LEU A 70 11.47 -0.86 -5.33
CA LEU A 70 12.54 -1.61 -6.01
C LEU A 70 13.91 -0.90 -5.91
N ALA A 71 13.93 0.43 -6.04
CA ALA A 71 15.13 1.26 -5.91
C ALA A 71 15.77 1.22 -4.50
N ARG A 72 15.03 0.73 -3.49
CA ARG A 72 15.48 0.55 -2.11
C ARG A 72 15.63 -0.93 -1.73
N GLY A 73 15.81 -1.80 -2.72
CA GLY A 73 16.03 -3.24 -2.50
C GLY A 73 14.77 -4.08 -2.34
N GLY A 74 13.58 -3.52 -2.60
CA GLY A 74 12.36 -4.32 -2.67
C GLY A 74 12.34 -5.23 -3.90
N ASP A 75 11.50 -6.27 -3.86
CA ASP A 75 11.36 -7.25 -4.93
C ASP A 75 9.89 -7.45 -5.35
N ASN A 76 9.62 -8.37 -6.27
CA ASN A 76 8.27 -8.65 -6.74
C ASN A 76 7.56 -9.75 -5.93
N HIS A 77 8.08 -10.16 -4.78
CA HIS A 77 7.44 -11.20 -3.99
C HIS A 77 6.07 -10.71 -3.48
N TRP A 78 5.08 -11.61 -3.35
CA TRP A 78 3.72 -11.23 -2.97
C TRP A 78 3.65 -10.49 -1.62
N THR A 79 4.59 -10.76 -0.71
CA THR A 79 4.71 -10.04 0.57
C THR A 79 5.03 -8.56 0.38
N ASN A 80 5.74 -8.22 -0.70
CA ASN A 80 6.13 -6.87 -1.05
C ASN A 80 5.15 -6.17 -2.01
N LEU A 81 4.21 -6.88 -2.62
CA LEU A 81 3.24 -6.29 -3.55
C LEU A 81 1.97 -5.82 -2.83
N GLN A 82 1.31 -4.77 -3.32
CA GLN A 82 -0.01 -4.29 -2.86
C GLN A 82 -0.76 -3.58 -4.00
N PHE A 83 -2.07 -3.43 -3.89
CA PHE A 83 -2.83 -2.57 -4.80
C PHE A 83 -3.00 -1.16 -4.23
N LEU A 84 -2.72 -0.15 -5.04
CA LEU A 84 -2.99 1.26 -4.73
C LEU A 84 -3.80 1.89 -5.85
N CYS A 85 -4.69 2.83 -5.51
CA CYS A 85 -5.26 3.69 -6.55
C CYS A 85 -4.15 4.53 -7.19
N ARG A 86 -4.31 4.86 -8.47
CA ARG A 86 -3.37 5.68 -9.25
C ARG A 86 -2.91 6.93 -8.48
N SER A 87 -3.82 7.61 -7.79
CA SER A 87 -3.49 8.79 -6.99
C SER A 87 -2.52 8.49 -5.84
N HIS A 88 -2.77 7.43 -5.05
CA HIS A 88 -1.84 7.02 -3.99
C HIS A 88 -0.52 6.52 -4.58
N ASN A 89 -0.57 5.71 -5.65
CA ASN A 89 0.64 5.19 -6.29
C ASN A 89 1.55 6.31 -6.82
N ARG A 90 0.97 7.33 -7.47
CA ARG A 90 1.72 8.48 -8.00
C ARG A 90 2.21 9.43 -6.92
N GLY A 91 1.41 9.66 -5.87
CA GLY A 91 1.81 10.51 -4.74
C GLY A 91 3.03 9.95 -3.99
N ARG A 92 3.19 8.63 -4.01
CA ARG A 92 4.20 7.90 -3.23
C ARG A 92 5.66 8.10 -3.67
N SER A 93 5.95 8.48 -4.92
CA SER A 93 7.30 8.82 -5.42
C SER A 93 8.48 7.99 -4.84
N ALA A 94 8.45 6.66 -4.96
CA ALA A 94 9.46 5.73 -4.41
C ALA A 94 9.76 5.89 -2.90
N ARG A 95 8.84 6.49 -2.14
CA ARG A 95 8.86 6.57 -0.67
C ARG A 95 7.98 5.46 -0.09
N PRO A 96 8.20 5.04 1.16
CA PRO A 96 7.20 4.30 1.94
C PRO A 96 5.85 5.04 1.93
N LEU A 97 4.75 4.36 2.23
CA LEU A 97 3.48 5.07 2.46
C LEU A 97 3.67 5.99 3.68
N ASP A 98 3.87 7.28 3.45
CA ASP A 98 3.67 8.32 4.44
C ASP A 98 2.20 8.78 4.35
N LEU A 99 1.62 9.19 5.47
CA LEU A 99 0.21 9.61 5.55
C LEU A 99 -0.03 10.97 4.87
N VAL A 100 0.99 11.57 4.25
CA VAL A 100 1.04 13.01 3.99
C VAL A 100 0.71 13.35 2.54
N SER A 101 0.64 12.36 1.64
CA SER A 101 0.25 12.58 0.24
C SER A 101 -1.22 12.24 -0.03
N LEU A 102 -2.15 12.98 0.59
CA LEU A 102 -3.58 12.82 0.33
C LEU A 102 -3.91 13.11 -1.16
N PRO A 103 -4.57 12.18 -1.88
CA PRO A 103 -5.06 12.40 -3.22
C PRO A 103 -5.88 13.68 -3.36
N ALA A 104 -5.87 14.31 -4.54
CA ALA A 104 -6.68 15.49 -4.80
C ALA A 104 -8.18 15.27 -4.55
N TRP A 105 -8.69 14.06 -4.86
CA TRP A 105 -10.08 13.69 -4.58
C TRP A 105 -10.35 13.51 -3.08
N LEU A 106 -9.37 13.06 -2.30
CA LEU A 106 -9.48 12.92 -0.85
C LEU A 106 -9.43 14.28 -0.13
N ARG A 107 -8.61 15.22 -0.62
CA ARG A 107 -8.59 16.61 -0.14
C ARG A 107 -9.95 17.31 -0.26
N ARG A 108 -10.80 16.91 -1.22
CA ARG A 108 -12.17 17.42 -1.34
C ARG A 108 -13.10 16.87 -0.27
N LEU A 109 -12.93 15.61 0.14
CA LEU A 109 -13.71 14.97 1.20
C LEU A 109 -13.28 15.42 2.60
N ALA A 110 -11.99 15.70 2.81
CA ALA A 110 -11.46 16.22 4.07
C ALA A 110 -12.10 17.55 4.53
N ARG A 111 -12.62 18.36 3.59
CA ARG A 111 -13.37 19.60 3.87
C ARG A 111 -14.78 19.37 4.46
N ALA A 112 -15.22 18.11 4.58
CA ALA A 112 -16.52 17.72 5.13
C ALA A 112 -16.45 17.11 6.55
N GLY A 113 -15.30 17.17 7.23
CA GLY A 113 -15.20 16.89 8.68
C GLY A 113 -14.77 15.47 9.10
N ALA A 114 -14.05 14.71 8.26
CA ALA A 114 -13.68 13.31 8.51
C ALA A 114 -12.16 13.04 8.69
N LEU A 115 -11.34 14.05 9.02
CA LEU A 115 -9.87 13.93 8.98
C LEU A 115 -9.18 13.75 10.35
N VAL A 116 -9.83 14.10 11.46
CA VAL A 116 -9.14 14.25 12.76
C VAL A 116 -8.93 12.91 13.49
N ASP A 117 -9.81 11.92 13.31
CA ASP A 117 -9.69 10.63 14.00
C ASP A 117 -8.66 9.66 13.37
N HIS A 118 -8.14 9.96 12.17
CA HIS A 118 -7.27 9.06 11.41
C HIS A 118 -5.79 9.16 11.78
N ILE A 119 -5.28 10.36 12.08
CA ILE A 119 -3.87 10.60 12.45
C ILE A 119 -3.51 9.85 13.75
N ARG A 120 -4.46 9.72 14.69
CA ARG A 120 -4.28 8.99 15.95
C ARG A 120 -4.21 7.46 15.80
N TRP A 121 -4.86 6.89 14.79
CA TRP A 121 -4.94 5.43 14.62
C TRP A 121 -3.67 4.84 13.99
N CYS A 122 -3.04 5.55 13.06
CA CYS A 122 -1.79 5.11 12.42
C CYS A 122 -0.60 4.99 13.38
N TRP A 123 -0.65 5.67 14.53
CA TRP A 123 0.33 5.54 15.61
C TRP A 123 0.26 4.19 16.35
N HIS A 124 -0.86 3.46 16.27
CA HIS A 124 -1.13 2.32 17.14
C HIS A 124 -1.07 0.94 16.45
N VAL A 125 -0.91 0.87 15.11
CA VAL A 125 -1.04 -0.40 14.36
C VAL A 125 0.28 -1.12 14.06
N GLY A 126 1.40 -0.75 14.71
CA GLY A 126 2.51 -1.66 14.97
C GLY A 126 3.14 -2.35 13.75
N LEU A 127 3.55 -1.57 12.74
CA LEU A 127 4.61 -2.01 11.83
C LEU A 127 5.93 -1.52 12.45
N ASP A 128 6.79 -2.45 12.88
CA ASP A 128 8.13 -2.19 13.42
C ASP A 128 9.00 -1.44 12.39
N TRP A 129 8.78 -0.14 12.25
CA TRP A 129 9.61 0.79 11.51
C TRP A 129 9.97 1.92 12.46
N GLU A 130 11.21 1.92 12.96
CA GLU A 130 11.74 3.04 13.73
C GLU A 130 11.91 4.26 12.79
N PRO A 131 11.23 5.38 13.04
CA PRO A 131 11.46 6.60 12.28
C PRO A 131 12.83 7.16 12.69
N THR A 132 13.79 7.10 11.79
CA THR A 132 15.10 7.77 11.96
C THR A 132 15.04 9.25 11.58
N ASP A 133 13.86 9.78 11.26
CA ASP A 133 13.70 11.11 10.71
C ASP A 133 12.87 12.02 11.65
N PRO A 134 13.54 12.92 12.41
CA PRO A 134 12.87 13.84 13.33
C PRO A 134 12.00 14.88 12.62
N ASP A 135 12.08 15.02 11.29
CA ASP A 135 11.27 15.97 10.54
C ASP A 135 9.80 15.53 10.42
N VAL A 136 9.49 14.25 10.66
CA VAL A 136 8.11 13.73 10.58
C VAL A 136 7.27 14.16 11.80
N GLU A 137 7.85 14.20 12.99
CA GLU A 137 7.16 14.70 14.20
C GLU A 137 6.86 16.20 14.08
N ALA A 138 7.83 17.00 13.63
CA ALA A 138 7.65 18.43 13.41
C ALA A 138 6.57 18.76 12.35
N GLN A 139 6.43 17.92 11.32
CA GLN A 139 5.39 18.06 10.31
C GLN A 139 3.99 17.72 10.82
N LEU A 140 3.87 16.82 11.80
CA LEU A 140 2.60 16.50 12.46
C LEU A 140 2.16 17.65 13.36
N ASP A 141 3.05 18.18 14.21
CA ASP A 141 2.74 19.32 15.09
C ASP A 141 2.30 20.56 14.30
N ALA A 142 2.92 20.81 13.15
CA ALA A 142 2.55 21.90 12.24
C ALA A 142 1.17 21.70 11.56
N LEU A 143 0.68 20.46 11.47
CA LEU A 143 -0.63 20.13 10.90
C LEU A 143 -1.77 20.19 11.94
N VAL A 144 -1.47 19.94 13.21
CA VAL A 144 -2.50 19.96 14.26
C VAL A 144 -2.85 21.39 14.69
N GLY A 145 -1.89 22.32 14.65
CA GLY A 145 -2.12 23.69 15.10
C GLY A 145 -2.38 23.75 16.62
N GLU A 146 -1.68 24.63 17.31
CA GLU A 146 -1.91 24.89 18.73
C GLU A 146 -3.27 25.59 18.90
N GLU A 147 -4.36 24.83 19.03
CA GLU A 147 -5.57 25.32 19.69
C GLU A 147 -5.45 25.09 21.20
N LEU A 148 -4.98 26.17 21.87
CA LEU A 148 -5.16 26.60 23.26
C LEU A 148 -5.27 25.55 24.39
#